data_AF-A0A212C186-F1
#
_entry.id   AF-A0A212C186-F1
#
_cell.length_a   1.000
_cell.length_b   1.000
_cell.length_c   1.000
_cell.angle_alpha   90.00
_cell.angle_beta   90.00
_cell.angle_gamma   90.00
#
_symmetry.space_group_name_H-M   'P 1'
#
loop_
_entity.id
_entity.type
_entity.pdbx_description
1 polymer ?
#
loop_
_entity_poly.entity_id
_entity_poly.type
_entity_poly.pdbx_seq_one_letter_code
_entity_poly.pdbx_strand_id
1 'polypeptide(L)' 'WLDLRTQSTVESLSKRIPGNNNFVKTGLPLSTYFSAVKLRWLLDNVRKVQKAVEEDRALFGTIDSWLI' A
#
# COMPACT_ATOMS: atom_id res chain seq x y z
N TRP A 1 1.11 1.11 11.69
CA TRP A 1 0.51 2.22 10.94
C TRP A 1 1.49 3.40 10.80
N LEU A 2 2.18 3.79 11.87
CA LEU A 2 3.23 4.84 11.96
C LEU A 2 4.46 4.71 11.05
N ASP A 3 4.55 3.65 10.26
CA ASP A 3 5.73 3.44 9.40
C ASP A 3 5.74 4.45 8.25
N LEU A 4 6.88 5.12 8.06
CA LEU A 4 7.08 6.17 7.06
C LEU A 4 7.86 5.71 5.82
N ARG A 5 8.24 4.42 5.72
CA ARG A 5 9.11 3.93 4.62
C ARG A 5 8.50 4.12 3.23
N THR A 6 7.18 4.26 3.17
CA THR A 6 6.38 4.38 1.96
C THR A 6 6.23 5.83 1.46
N GLN A 7 6.97 6.78 2.05
CA GLN A 7 6.90 8.19 1.67
C GLN A 7 7.20 8.41 0.17
N SER A 8 8.24 7.77 -0.35
CA SER A 8 8.57 7.85 -1.79
C SER A 8 7.47 7.28 -2.69
N THR A 9 6.79 6.22 -2.24
CA THR A 9 5.65 5.63 -2.93
C THR A 9 4.46 6.59 -2.94
N VAL A 10 4.17 7.24 -1.81
CA VAL A 10 3.12 8.27 -1.69
C VAL A 10 3.41 9.47 -2.60
N GLU A 11 4.65 9.96 -2.63
CA GLU A 11 5.04 11.06 -3.52
C GLU A 11 4.89 10.70 -5.00
N SER A 12 5.30 9.48 -5.39
CA SER A 12 5.13 8.97 -6.75
C SER A 12 3.66 8.85 -7.15
N LEU A 13 2.81 8.37 -6.23
CA LEU A 13 1.37 8.24 -6.47
C LEU A 13 0.67 9.60 -6.51
N SER A 14 1.07 10.54 -5.66
CA SER A 14 0.53 11.91 -5.63
C SER A 14 0.69 12.59 -7.00
N LYS A 15 1.85 12.43 -7.65
CA LYS A 15 2.11 12.96 -9.00
C LYS A 15 1.22 12.37 -10.09
N ARG A 16 0.63 11.19 -9.86
CA ARG A 16 -0.22 10.48 -10.84
C ARG A 16 -1.71 10.80 -10.66
N ILE A 17 -2.11 11.45 -9.57
CA ILE A 17 -3.51 11.79 -9.30
C ILE A 17 -3.78 13.18 -9.91
N PRO A 18 -4.62 13.30 -10.95
CA PRO A 18 -4.98 14.59 -11.50
C PRO A 18 -6.07 15.23 -10.62
N GLY A 19 -5.83 16.48 -10.21
CA GLY A 19 -6.79 17.29 -9.46
C GLY A 19 -6.37 17.53 -8.02
N ASN A 20 -6.66 18.73 -7.53
CA ASN A 20 -6.30 19.25 -6.21
C ASN A 20 -7.07 18.57 -5.04
N ASN A 21 -7.61 17.38 -5.28
CA ASN A 21 -8.35 16.64 -4.27
C ASN A 21 -7.39 15.67 -3.59
N ASN A 22 -6.99 16.00 -2.36
CA ASN A 22 -6.12 15.17 -1.54
C ASN A 22 -6.76 13.80 -1.19
N PHE A 23 -8.07 13.67 -1.40
CA PHE A 23 -8.84 12.47 -1.10
C PHE A 23 -9.01 11.59 -2.34
N VAL A 24 -8.67 10.31 -2.19
CA VAL A 24 -8.94 9.28 -3.19
C VAL A 24 -10.35 8.71 -3.03
N LYS A 25 -10.78 7.81 -3.94
CA LYS A 25 -12.12 7.17 -3.93
C LYS A 25 -12.54 6.59 -2.57
N THR A 26 -11.59 6.24 -1.70
CA THR A 26 -11.85 5.69 -0.36
C THR A 26 -12.28 6.74 0.67
N GLY A 27 -12.28 8.03 0.32
CA GLY A 27 -12.55 9.13 1.25
C GLY A 27 -11.40 9.43 2.20
N LEU A 28 -10.23 8.80 2.00
CA LEU A 28 -9.04 8.99 2.81
C LEU A 28 -7.98 9.78 2.05
N PRO A 29 -7.16 10.58 2.74
CA PRO A 29 -6.05 11.26 2.10
C PRO A 29 -4.97 10.27 1.70
N LEU A 30 -4.24 10.58 0.62
CA LEU A 30 -3.05 9.80 0.29
C LEU A 30 -1.98 10.02 1.37
N SER A 31 -1.66 8.96 2.11
CA SER A 31 -0.77 9.04 3.28
C SER A 31 -0.01 7.74 3.49
N THR A 32 1.16 7.84 4.12
CA THR A 32 1.98 6.69 4.57
C THR A 32 1.27 5.86 5.63
N TYR A 33 0.21 6.38 6.26
CA TYR A 33 -0.55 5.71 7.34
C TYR A 33 -1.22 4.40 6.88
N PHE A 34 -1.87 4.42 5.72
CA PHE A 34 -2.79 3.36 5.31
C PHE A 34 -2.07 2.13 4.74
N SER A 35 -2.80 1.01 4.65
CA SER A 35 -2.23 -0.30 4.33
C SER A 35 -1.86 -0.46 2.85
N ALA A 36 -2.58 0.21 1.94
CA ALA A 36 -2.39 0.05 0.50
C ALA A 36 -0.95 0.37 0.04
N VAL A 37 -0.38 1.48 0.53
CA VAL A 37 0.99 1.88 0.18
C VAL A 37 2.05 0.95 0.78
N LYS A 38 1.75 0.30 1.91
CA LYS A 38 2.63 -0.71 2.53
C LYS A 38 2.62 -2.01 1.73
N LEU A 39 1.44 -2.44 1.27
CA LEU A 39 1.32 -3.59 0.38
C LEU A 39 2.05 -3.33 -0.93
N ARG A 40 1.88 -2.14 -1.53
CA ARG A 40 2.61 -1.76 -2.75
C ARG A 40 4.13 -1.80 -2.53
N TRP A 41 4.61 -1.25 -1.42
CA TRP A 41 6.03 -1.29 -1.07
C TRP A 41 6.55 -2.74 -0.96
N LEU A 42 5.80 -3.66 -0.35
CA LEU A 42 6.19 -5.07 -0.27
C LEU A 42 6.29 -5.73 -1.66
N LEU A 43 5.33 -5.45 -2.54
CA LEU A 43 5.34 -5.96 -3.92
C LEU A 43 6.54 -5.44 -4.71
N ASP A 44 6.91 -4.17 -4.53
CA ASP A 44 8.01 -3.54 -5.27
C ASP A 44 9.40 -3.92 -4.74
N ASN A 45 9.54 -4.17 -3.44
CA ASN A 45 10.85 -4.32 -2.79
C ASN A 45 11.19 -5.75 -2.37
N VAL A 46 10.19 -6.62 -2.19
CA VAL A 46 10.39 -7.98 -1.69
C VAL A 46 10.03 -9.00 -2.76
N ARG A 47 11.03 -9.42 -3.54
CA ARG A 47 10.85 -10.38 -4.66
C ARG A 47 10.12 -11.66 -4.25
N LYS A 48 10.33 -12.15 -3.01
CA LYS A 48 9.63 -13.34 -2.49
C LYS A 48 8.12 -13.09 -2.34
N VAL A 49 7.71 -11.88 -1.96
CA VAL A 49 6.29 -11.51 -1.83
C VAL A 49 5.66 -11.42 -3.21
N GLN A 50 6.31 -10.74 -4.16
CA GLN A 50 5.84 -10.67 -5.55
C GLN A 50 5.61 -12.08 -6.12
N LYS A 51 6.60 -12.96 -6.02
CA LYS A 51 6.49 -14.34 -6.51
C LYS A 51 5.37 -15.13 -5.81
N ALA A 52 5.17 -14.93 -4.50
CA ALA A 52 4.10 -15.61 -3.78
C ALA A 52 2.70 -15.13 -4.21
N VAL A 53 2.55 -13.86 -4.59
CA VAL A 53 1.30 -13.32 -5.16
C VAL A 53 1.06 -13.86 -6.57
N GLU A 54 2.09 -13.92 -7.41
CA GLU A 54 1.99 -14.49 -8.77
C GLU A 54 1.64 -15.99 -8.77
N GLU A 55 1.98 -16.72 -7.70
CA GLU A 55 1.70 -18.14 -7.53
C GLU A 55 0.42 -18.42 -6.71
N ASP A 56 -0.39 -17.40 -6.39
CA ASP A 56 -1.60 -17.52 -5.55
C ASP A 56 -1.35 -18.14 -4.16
N ARG A 57 -0.13 -17.97 -3.62
CA ARG A 57 0.29 -18.47 -2.29
C ARG A 57 0.39 -17.38 -1.23
N ALA A 58 -0.13 -16.18 -1.49
CA ALA A 58 -0.07 -15.04 -0.58
C ALA A 58 -1.47 -14.49 -0.32
N LEU A 59 -1.74 -14.20 0.95
CA LEU A 59 -2.92 -13.47 1.40
C LEU A 59 -2.48 -12.16 2.05
N PHE A 60 -3.32 -11.14 1.94
CA PHE A 60 -3.13 -9.85 2.60
C PHE A 60 -4.27 -9.61 3.57
N GLY A 61 -3.94 -9.13 4.75
CA GLY A 61 -4.91 -8.82 5.79
C GLY A 61 -4.37 -7.79 6.77
N THR A 62 -5.28 -7.06 7.41
CA THR A 62 -4.99 -6.32 8.65
C THR A 62 -4.95 -7.30 9.82
N ILE A 63 -4.64 -6.82 11.03
CA ILE A 63 -4.40 -7.70 12.20
C ILE A 63 -5.63 -8.55 12.53
N ASP A 64 -6.83 -8.00 12.40
CA ASP A 64 -8.09 -8.73 12.51
C ASP A 64 -8.17 -9.94 11.56
N SER A 65 -7.83 -9.75 10.28
CA SER A 65 -7.82 -10.85 9.30
C SER A 65 -6.69 -11.85 9.51
N TRP A 66 -5.64 -11.50 10.26
CA TRP A 66 -4.57 -12.42 10.62
C TRP A 66 -4.92 -13.27 11.85
N LEU A 67 -5.69 -12.69 12.78
CA LEU A 67 -6.10 -13.36 14.01
C LEU A 67 -7.28 -14.33 13.80
N ILE A 68 -8.11 -14.08 12.79
CA ILE A 68 -9.23 -14.94 12.36
C ILE A 68 -8.70 -15.98 11.38
#